data_AF-A0A9D6YM67-F1
#
_entry.id   AF-A0A9D6YM67-F1
#
_cell.length_a   1.000
_cell.length_b   1.000
_cell.length_c   1.000
_cell.angle_alpha   90.00
_cell.angle_beta   90.00
_cell.angle_gamma   90.00
#
_symmetry.space_group_name_H-M   'P 1'
#
loop_
_entity.id
_entity.type
_entity.pdbx_description
1 polymer ?
#
loop_
_entity_poly.entity_id
_entity_poly.type
_entity_poly.pdbx_seq_one_letter_code
_entity_poly.pdbx_strand_id
1 'polypeptide(L)' 'MEKGINKDMFDKFKAVAQGPDADLLREFLDMLYYRQGEHDREPLTEEDWAAIREGREAIKRGEFVTLEELEKDLGL' A
#
# COMPACT_ATOMS: atom_id res chain seq x y z
N MET A 1 2.64 -9.52 27.83
CA MET A 1 1.26 -10.03 27.97
C MET A 1 0.95 -10.85 26.73
N GLU A 2 0.80 -12.17 26.85
CA GLU A 2 0.25 -12.97 25.76
C GLU A 2 -1.13 -12.39 25.42
N LYS A 3 -1.27 -11.83 24.22
CA LYS A 3 -2.58 -11.45 23.69
C LYS A 3 -3.28 -12.74 23.30
N GLY A 4 -3.84 -13.44 24.29
CA GLY A 4 -4.73 -14.56 24.06
C GLY A 4 -5.81 -14.11 23.08
N ILE A 5 -5.95 -14.84 21.98
CA ILE A 5 -6.95 -14.53 20.96
C ILE A 5 -8.30 -14.49 21.67
N ASN A 6 -8.97 -13.32 21.63
CA ASN A 6 -10.28 -13.16 22.22
C ASN A 6 -11.21 -14.21 21.59
N LYS A 7 -11.71 -15.14 22.42
CA LYS A 7 -12.52 -16.27 21.98
C LYS A 7 -13.76 -15.82 21.19
N ASP A 8 -14.39 -14.72 21.61
CA ASP A 8 -15.52 -14.12 20.89
C ASP A 8 -15.14 -13.67 19.48
N MET A 9 -13.96 -13.07 19.33
CA MET A 9 -13.45 -12.64 18.02
C MET A 9 -13.17 -13.85 17.12
N PHE A 10 -12.61 -14.93 17.68
CA PHE A 10 -12.34 -16.16 16.94
C PHE A 10 -13.62 -16.87 16.51
N ASP A 11 -14.62 -16.92 17.38
CA ASP A 11 -15.91 -17.55 17.08
C ASP A 11 -16.68 -16.77 16.01
N LYS A 12 -16.66 -15.43 16.05
CA LYS A 12 -17.20 -14.56 14.99
C LYS A 12 -16.49 -14.77 13.66
N PHE A 13 -15.16 -14.84 13.68
CA PHE A 13 -14.37 -15.08 12.48
C PHE A 13 -14.71 -16.45 11.85
N LYS A 14 -14.83 -17.50 12.67
CA LYS A 14 -15.28 -18.82 12.20
C LYS A 14 -16.68 -18.78 11.59
N ALA A 15 -17.62 -18.08 12.22
CA ALA A 15 -18.99 -17.98 11.72
C ALA A 15 -19.04 -17.32 10.34
N VAL A 16 -18.25 -16.26 10.10
CA VAL A 16 -18.15 -15.60 8.79
C VAL A 16 -17.42 -16.49 7.78
N ALA A 17 -16.31 -17.11 8.17
CA ALA A 17 -15.51 -17.99 7.30
C ALA A 17 -16.23 -19.30 6.90
N GLN A 18 -17.26 -19.73 7.64
CA GLN A 18 -18.10 -20.88 7.33
C GLN A 18 -19.46 -20.47 6.75
N GLY A 19 -19.72 -19.16 6.63
CA GLY A 19 -20.96 -18.61 6.10
C GLY A 19 -20.98 -18.52 4.57
N PRO A 20 -22.10 -18.09 3.98
CA PRO A 20 -22.25 -17.94 2.53
C PRO A 20 -21.28 -16.90 1.94
N ASP A 21 -20.82 -15.95 2.76
CA ASP A 21 -19.91 -14.86 2.36
C ASP A 21 -18.44 -15.15 2.70
N ALA A 22 -18.08 -16.41 2.94
CA ALA A 22 -16.72 -16.81 3.31
C ALA A 22 -15.65 -16.35 2.30
N ASP A 23 -16.00 -16.33 1.02
CA ASP A 23 -15.08 -15.91 -0.04
C ASP A 23 -14.78 -14.40 0.01
N LEU A 24 -15.75 -13.57 0.42
CA LEU A 24 -15.51 -12.13 0.63
C LEU A 24 -14.52 -11.88 1.79
N LEU A 25 -14.58 -12.70 2.85
CA LEU A 25 -13.61 -12.62 3.94
C LEU A 25 -12.21 -13.02 3.45
N ARG A 26 -12.09 -14.04 2.58
CA ARG A 26 -10.81 -14.44 1.98
C ARG A 26 -10.24 -13.34 1.10
N GLU A 27 -11.04 -12.78 0.19
CA GLU A 27 -10.62 -11.66 -0.67
C GLU A 27 -10.19 -10.43 0.15
N PHE A 28 -10.91 -10.13 1.23
CA PHE A 28 -10.54 -9.04 2.13
C PHE A 28 -9.20 -9.29 2.83
N LEU A 29 -8.97 -10.53 3.30
CA LEU A 29 -7.70 -10.91 3.91
C LEU A 29 -6.57 -10.89 2.88
N ASP A 30 -6.79 -11.36 1.66
CA ASP A 30 -5.80 -11.29 0.59
C ASP A 30 -5.49 -9.83 0.22
N MET A 31 -6.49 -8.94 0.16
CA MET A 31 -6.23 -7.51 -0.04
C MET A 31 -5.34 -6.92 1.08
N LEU A 32 -5.56 -7.32 2.34
CA LEU A 32 -4.82 -6.80 3.49
C LEU A 32 -3.43 -7.44 3.66
N TYR A 33 -3.29 -8.74 3.35
CA TYR A 33 -2.13 -9.57 3.68
C TYR A 33 -1.42 -10.19 2.46
N TYR A 34 -1.97 -10.10 1.25
CA TYR A 34 -1.28 -10.45 0.01
C TYR A 34 -0.57 -9.24 -0.60
N ARG A 35 -1.09 -8.01 -0.37
CA ARG A 35 -0.33 -6.75 -0.58
C ARG A 35 1.04 -6.71 0.09
N GLN A 36 1.25 -7.60 1.05
CA GLN A 36 2.38 -7.65 1.91
C GLN A 36 3.62 -8.30 1.25
N GLY A 37 3.46 -9.18 0.25
CA GLY A 37 4.60 -9.89 -0.34
C GLY A 37 5.39 -9.12 -1.42
N GLU A 38 4.70 -8.28 -2.21
CA GLU A 38 5.24 -7.74 -3.47
C GLU A 38 5.57 -6.24 -3.42
N HIS A 39 5.24 -5.56 -2.34
CA HIS A 39 5.48 -4.12 -2.19
C HIS A 39 6.41 -3.83 -1.03
N ASP A 40 7.26 -2.82 -1.24
CA ASP A 40 7.99 -2.18 -0.15
C ASP A 40 6.98 -1.67 0.88
N ARG A 41 7.17 -2.08 2.14
CA ARG A 41 6.29 -1.73 3.27
C ARG A 41 6.96 -0.78 4.24
N GLU A 42 8.19 -0.36 3.95
CA GLU A 42 8.82 0.66 4.74
C GLU A 42 8.00 1.95 4.57
N PRO A 43 7.59 2.60 5.67
CA PRO A 43 6.95 3.90 5.55
C PRO A 43 7.94 4.85 4.88
N LEU A 44 7.43 5.72 4.00
CA LEU A 44 8.23 6.78 3.39
C LEU A 44 9.01 7.52 4.49
N THR A 45 10.32 7.60 4.30
CA THR A 45 11.22 8.30 5.19
C THR A 45 10.94 9.81 5.16
N GLU A 46 11.50 10.57 6.10
CA GLU A 46 11.38 12.03 6.07
C GLU A 46 12.00 12.63 4.81
N GLU A 47 13.03 11.99 4.27
CA GLU A 47 13.69 12.35 3.01
C GLU A 47 12.77 12.13 1.81
N ASP A 48 12.09 10.98 1.73
CA ASP A 48 11.12 10.71 0.68
C ASP A 48 9.98 11.74 0.69
N TRP A 49 9.47 12.05 1.89
CA TRP A 49 8.46 13.08 2.04
C TRP A 49 8.97 14.48 1.66
N ALA A 50 10.25 14.78 1.91
CA ALA A 50 10.87 16.02 1.48
C ALA A 50 10.97 16.10 -0.04
N ALA A 51 11.43 15.04 -0.70
CA ALA A 51 11.52 14.96 -2.16
C ALA A 51 10.14 15.10 -2.82
N ILE A 52 9.10 14.46 -2.27
CA ILE A 52 7.71 14.60 -2.76
C ILE A 52 7.22 16.05 -2.65
N ARG A 53 7.51 16.72 -1.53
CA ARG A 53 7.13 18.14 -1.35
C ARG A 53 7.87 19.04 -2.34
N GLU A 54 9.17 18.85 -2.51
CA GLU A 54 9.98 19.61 -3.44
C GLU A 54 9.50 19.43 -4.88
N GLY A 55 9.28 18.19 -5.33
CA GLY A 55 8.77 17.91 -6.67
C GLY A 55 7.41 18.57 -6.95
N ARG A 56 6.52 18.60 -5.95
CA ARG A 56 5.23 19.32 -6.07
C ARG A 56 5.43 20.83 -6.25
N GLU A 57 6.39 21.43 -5.57
CA GLU A 57 6.69 22.84 -5.74
C GLU A 57 7.40 23.13 -7.06
N ALA A 58 8.29 22.25 -7.54
CA ALA A 58 8.91 22.34 -8.86
C ALA A 58 7.85 22.35 -9.98
N ILE A 59 6.89 21.43 -9.93
CA ILE A 59 5.76 21.38 -10.88
C ILE A 59 4.98 22.70 -10.88
N LYS A 60 4.71 23.29 -9.70
CA LYS A 60 4.01 24.59 -9.61
C LYS A 60 4.81 25.74 -10.23
N ARG A 61 6.14 25.68 -10.18
CA ARG A 61 7.04 26.66 -10.82
C ARG A 61 7.23 26.41 -12.32
N GLY A 62 6.70 25.31 -12.85
CA GLY A 62 6.93 24.90 -14.24
C GLY A 62 8.29 24.22 -14.46
N GLU A 63 8.95 23.80 -13.39
CA GLU A 63 10.21 23.06 -13.42
C GLU A 63 9.91 21.56 -13.57
N PHE A 64 9.54 21.16 -14.79
CA PHE A 64 9.33 19.75 -15.15
C PHE A 64 9.81 19.51 -16.58
N VAL A 65 10.07 18.25 -16.90
CA VAL A 65 10.32 17.79 -18.28
C VAL A 65 9.18 16.87 -18.69
N THR A 66 8.90 16.84 -19.99
CA THR A 66 8.02 15.83 -20.57
C THR A 66 8.69 14.46 -20.55
N LEU A 67 7.89 13.40 -20.71
CA LEU A 67 8.44 12.05 -20.78
C LEU A 67 9.34 11.89 -22.01
N GLU A 68 8.94 12.47 -23.14
CA GLU A 68 9.72 12.43 -24.39
C GLU A 68 11.09 13.14 -24.25
N GLU A 69 11.14 14.27 -23.53
CA GLU A 69 12.40 14.96 -23.23
C GLU A 69 13.30 14.10 -22.32
N LEU A 70 12.72 13.47 -21.31
CA LEU A 70 13.46 12.61 -20.38
C LEU A 70 14.01 11.34 -21.08
N GLU A 71 13.19 10.67 -21.89
CA GLU A 71 13.61 9.48 -22.65
C GLU A 71 14.77 9.80 -23.59
N LYS A 72 14.67 10.92 -24.30
CA LYS A 72 15.75 11.42 -25.15
C LYS A 72 17.04 11.68 -24.38
N ASP A 73 16.95 12.32 -23.21
CA ASP A 73 18.12 12.61 -22.37
C ASP A 73 18.76 11.33 -21.79
N LEU A 74 17.95 10.30 -21.53
CA LEU A 74 18.39 8.99 -21.08
C LEU A 74 18.81 8.03 -22.21
N GLY A 75 18.56 8.40 -23.47
CA GLY A 75 18.84 7.55 -24.63
C GLY A 75 17.94 6.31 -24.72
N LEU A 76 16.72 6.42 -24.21
CA LEU A 76 15.67 5.38 -24.22
C LEU A 76 14.78 5.49 -25.47
#